data_AF-A0A523W0H2-F1
#
_entry.id   AF-A0A523W0H2-F1
#
_cell.length_a   1.000
_cell.length_b   1.000
_cell.length_c   1.000
_cell.angle_alpha   90.00
_cell.angle_beta   90.00
_cell.angle_gamma   90.00
#
_symmetry.space_group_name_H-M   'P 1'
#
loop_
_entity.id
_entity.type
_entity.pdbx_description
1 polymer ?
#
loop_
_entity_poly.entity_id
_entity_poly.type
_entity_poly.pdbx_seq_one_letter_code
_entity_poly.pdbx_strand_id
1 'polypeptide(L)'
;MTDNNKMKMIDSRCSILDGYFLKIFVTVLLVILVCAKRNEFQKIRDGDFDITTKGTYHGTTIFLRQGGEYNKLINDLRTEIERNMDILPVITEKFFFVSGRLIYKFKFAALDAGKSYLILRYFARIMNHPIYAGYQIQFVFSLNKKQLMQICTAEVPLE
;
A
#
# COMPACT_ATOMS: atom_id res chain seq x y z
N MET A 1 49.55 -7.19 55.60
CA MET A 1 49.61 -8.00 54.37
C MET A 1 48.17 -8.08 53.88
N THR A 2 47.73 -7.05 53.17
CA THR A 2 46.30 -6.75 53.02
C THR A 2 46.01 -6.39 51.57
N ASP A 3 45.28 -7.31 50.92
CA ASP A 3 44.14 -7.02 50.04
C ASP A 3 44.36 -6.19 48.75
N ASN A 4 45.23 -6.65 47.84
CA ASN A 4 45.33 -6.11 46.47
C ASN A 4 44.42 -6.80 45.44
N ASN A 5 43.57 -7.76 45.84
CA ASN A 5 42.77 -8.56 44.90
C ASN A 5 41.34 -8.05 44.64
N LYS A 6 40.86 -7.05 45.39
CA LYS A 6 39.50 -6.51 45.19
C LYS A 6 39.39 -5.48 44.05
N MET A 7 40.48 -4.83 43.65
CA MET A 7 40.40 -3.68 42.75
C MET A 7 40.36 -4.04 41.26
N LYS A 8 40.82 -5.24 40.85
CA LYS A 8 40.75 -5.69 39.45
C LYS A 8 39.38 -6.22 39.02
N MET A 9 38.47 -6.50 39.95
CA MET A 9 37.20 -7.18 39.63
C MET A 9 36.06 -6.23 39.27
N ILE A 10 36.21 -4.93 39.55
CA ILE A 10 35.16 -3.92 39.33
C ILE A 10 35.27 -3.33 37.90
N ASP A 11 36.49 -3.20 37.38
CA ASP A 11 36.76 -2.56 36.09
C ASP A 11 36.35 -3.44 34.88
N SER A 12 36.49 -4.77 35.00
CA SER A 12 36.06 -5.70 33.93
C SER A 12 34.55 -5.91 33.86
N ARG A 13 33.77 -5.54 34.88
CA ARG A 13 32.31 -5.67 34.84
C ARG A 13 31.64 -4.51 34.10
N CYS A 14 32.24 -3.31 34.13
CA CYS A 14 31.71 -2.13 33.47
C CYS A 14 31.80 -2.24 31.93
N SER A 15 32.94 -2.70 31.43
CA SER A 15 33.20 -2.86 29.98
C SER A 15 32.39 -3.99 29.31
N ILE A 16 31.99 -5.02 30.06
CA ILE A 16 31.17 -6.12 29.54
C ILE A 16 29.72 -5.67 29.37
N LEU A 17 29.15 -4.88 30.30
CA LEU A 17 27.76 -4.41 30.20
C LEU A 17 27.52 -3.50 28.98
N ASP A 18 28.49 -2.64 28.64
CA ASP A 18 28.37 -1.69 27.52
C ASP A 18 28.21 -2.38 26.16
N GLY A 19 28.90 -3.51 25.95
CA GLY A 19 28.79 -4.29 24.72
C GLY A 19 27.45 -5.02 24.56
N TYR A 20 26.82 -5.41 25.66
CA TYR A 20 25.49 -6.04 25.63
C TYR A 20 24.37 -5.02 25.38
N PHE A 21 24.45 -3.84 26.00
CA PHE A 21 23.49 -2.76 25.74
C PHE A 21 23.51 -2.30 24.29
N LEU A 22 24.69 -2.16 23.69
CA LEU A 22 24.81 -1.78 22.27
C LEU A 22 24.20 -2.85 21.35
N LYS A 23 24.44 -4.14 21.60
CA LYS A 23 23.87 -5.24 20.82
C LYS A 23 22.35 -5.30 20.93
N ILE A 24 21.80 -5.13 22.15
CA ILE A 24 20.34 -5.09 22.36
C ILE A 24 19.74 -3.89 21.62
N PHE A 25 20.36 -2.72 21.72
CA PHE A 25 19.88 -1.51 21.05
C PHE A 25 19.88 -1.64 19.52
N VAL A 26 20.96 -2.17 18.94
CA VAL A 26 21.05 -2.44 17.50
C VAL A 26 20.03 -3.48 17.05
N THR A 27 19.78 -4.53 17.86
CA THR A 27 18.79 -5.56 17.53
C THR A 27 17.37 -5.01 17.61
N VAL A 28 17.04 -4.21 18.63
CA VAL A 28 15.75 -3.54 18.75
C VAL A 28 15.54 -2.53 17.63
N LEU A 29 16.57 -1.75 17.26
CA LEU A 29 16.51 -0.82 16.13
C LEU A 29 16.30 -1.55 14.80
N LEU A 30 16.99 -2.66 14.57
CA LEU A 30 16.80 -3.51 13.38
C LEU A 30 15.40 -4.12 13.35
N VAL A 31 14.88 -4.60 14.49
CA VAL A 31 13.51 -5.11 14.57
C VAL A 31 12.49 -4.00 14.30
N ILE A 32 12.69 -2.78 14.80
CA ILE A 32 11.82 -1.62 14.51
C ILE A 32 11.90 -1.25 13.02
N LEU A 33 13.09 -1.27 12.42
CA LEU A 33 13.29 -1.00 10.99
C LEU A 33 12.69 -2.10 10.08
N VAL A 34 12.75 -3.36 10.50
CA VAL A 34 12.15 -4.51 9.78
C VAL A 34 10.63 -4.56 10.00
N CYS A 35 10.14 -4.13 11.17
CA CYS A 35 8.72 -4.03 11.49
C CYS A 35 8.05 -2.74 10.98
N ALA A 36 8.81 -1.79 10.42
CA ALA A 36 8.26 -0.71 9.62
C ALA A 36 7.72 -1.30 8.31
N LYS A 37 6.55 -1.95 8.44
CA LYS A 37 5.73 -2.48 7.36
C LYS A 37 5.45 -1.32 6.41
N ARG A 38 6.31 -1.14 5.41
CA ARG A 38 6.20 -0.08 4.40
C ARG A 38 4.82 -0.17 3.80
N ASN A 39 4.01 0.86 4.05
CA ASN A 39 2.67 0.99 3.49
C ASN A 39 2.82 1.15 1.97
N GLU A 40 2.16 0.31 1.16
CA GLU A 40 2.23 0.41 -0.31
C GLU A 40 1.80 1.80 -0.80
N PHE A 41 0.88 2.47 -0.09
CA PHE A 41 0.51 3.85 -0.40
C PHE A 41 1.61 4.86 -0.12
N GLN A 42 2.49 4.60 0.86
CA GLN A 42 3.65 5.45 1.08
C GLN A 42 4.67 5.31 -0.05
N LYS A 43 4.91 4.09 -0.55
CA LYS A 43 5.79 3.87 -1.70
C LYS A 43 5.35 4.69 -2.92
N ILE A 44 4.04 4.70 -3.19
CA ILE A 44 3.45 5.49 -4.29
C ILE A 44 3.69 6.99 -4.10
N ARG A 45 3.56 7.50 -2.87
CA ARG A 45 3.89 8.91 -2.55
C ARG A 45 5.38 9.21 -2.75
N ASP A 46 6.24 8.25 -2.43
CA ASP A 46 7.68 8.35 -2.61
C ASP A 46 8.11 8.16 -4.08
N GLY A 47 7.16 7.92 -5.00
CA GLY A 47 7.40 7.78 -6.43
C GLY A 47 7.75 6.36 -6.89
N ASP A 48 7.60 5.37 -6.02
CA ASP A 48 7.72 3.94 -6.34
C ASP A 48 6.35 3.40 -6.80
N PHE A 49 6.32 3.00 -8.08
CA PHE A 49 5.12 2.53 -8.77
C PHE A 49 5.24 1.06 -9.22
N ASP A 50 6.09 0.25 -8.59
CA ASP A 50 6.40 -1.12 -9.05
C ASP A 50 5.18 -2.03 -9.22
N ILE A 51 4.13 -1.81 -8.41
CA ILE A 51 2.88 -2.57 -8.50
C ILE A 51 1.81 -1.90 -9.38
N THR A 52 2.13 -0.75 -9.99
CA THR A 52 1.19 0.05 -10.77
C THR A 52 1.42 -0.15 -12.26
N THR A 53 0.35 -0.38 -13.01
CA THR A 53 0.39 -0.69 -14.43
C THR A 53 -0.61 0.14 -15.20
N LYS A 54 -0.23 0.56 -16.41
CA LYS A 54 -1.13 1.20 -17.36
C LYS A 54 -2.02 0.14 -18.02
N GLY A 55 -3.32 0.39 -18.05
CA GLY A 55 -4.33 -0.50 -18.61
C GLY A 55 -5.39 -0.90 -17.59
N THR A 56 -6.17 -1.92 -17.95
CA THR A 56 -7.24 -2.46 -17.11
C THR A 56 -6.85 -3.85 -16.61
N TYR A 57 -7.47 -4.30 -15.52
CA TYR A 57 -7.34 -5.68 -15.10
C TYR A 57 -7.94 -6.64 -16.15
N HIS A 58 -7.14 -7.58 -16.66
CA HIS A 58 -7.50 -8.47 -17.78
C HIS A 58 -8.06 -9.85 -17.35
N GLY A 59 -8.58 -9.99 -16.13
CA GLY A 59 -9.17 -11.26 -15.66
C GLY A 59 -10.69 -11.35 -15.83
N THR A 60 -11.24 -12.52 -15.50
CA THR A 60 -12.68 -12.79 -15.56
C THR A 60 -13.33 -12.34 -14.26
N THR A 61 -14.00 -11.20 -14.28
CA THR A 61 -14.56 -10.60 -13.06
C THR A 61 -16.09 -10.68 -13.01
N ILE A 62 -16.61 -10.96 -11.82
CA ILE A 62 -18.04 -10.91 -11.51
C ILE A 62 -18.30 -9.70 -10.59
N PHE A 63 -19.23 -8.82 -10.98
CA PHE A 63 -19.56 -7.63 -10.18
C PHE A 63 -20.28 -7.99 -8.88
N LEU A 64 -19.81 -7.43 -7.76
CA LEU A 64 -20.39 -7.61 -6.44
C LEU A 64 -21.35 -6.46 -6.13
N ARG A 65 -22.60 -6.54 -6.60
CA ARG A 65 -23.61 -5.45 -6.49
C ARG A 65 -23.80 -4.90 -5.06
N GLN A 66 -23.70 -5.74 -4.03
CA GLN A 66 -23.84 -5.35 -2.62
C GLN A 66 -22.68 -5.87 -1.74
N GLY A 67 -21.54 -6.21 -2.35
CA GLY A 67 -20.39 -6.81 -1.65
C GLY A 67 -20.58 -8.26 -1.18
N GLY A 68 -21.82 -8.73 -0.99
CA GLY A 68 -22.12 -10.11 -0.60
C GLY A 68 -21.41 -10.51 0.69
N GLU A 69 -20.84 -11.72 0.72
CA GLU A 69 -20.03 -12.20 1.85
C GLU A 69 -18.76 -11.35 2.09
N TYR A 70 -18.28 -10.63 1.07
CA TYR A 70 -17.09 -9.78 1.15
C TYR A 70 -17.39 -8.34 1.57
N ASN A 71 -18.65 -7.99 1.89
CA ASN A 71 -19.03 -6.60 2.16
C ASN A 71 -18.18 -5.94 3.25
N LYS A 72 -17.91 -6.64 4.36
CA LYS A 72 -17.03 -6.12 5.42
C LYS A 72 -15.62 -5.83 4.91
N LEU A 73 -15.01 -6.81 4.22
CA LEU A 73 -13.68 -6.67 3.66
C LEU A 73 -13.61 -5.52 2.64
N ILE A 74 -14.61 -5.38 1.78
CA ILE A 74 -14.70 -4.28 0.82
C ILE A 74 -14.73 -2.94 1.55
N ASN A 75 -15.54 -2.80 2.60
CA ASN A 75 -15.62 -1.55 3.36
C ASN A 75 -14.33 -1.20 4.10
N ASP A 76 -13.65 -2.21 4.65
CA ASP A 76 -12.35 -2.02 5.31
C ASP A 76 -11.30 -1.52 4.29
N LEU A 77 -11.17 -2.19 3.15
CA LEU A 77 -10.25 -1.80 2.07
C LEU A 77 -10.59 -0.44 1.47
N ARG A 78 -11.88 -0.15 1.26
CA ARG A 78 -12.34 1.16 0.80
C ARG A 78 -11.96 2.26 1.76
N THR A 79 -12.18 2.05 3.05
CA THR A 79 -11.82 3.02 4.09
C THR A 79 -10.32 3.27 4.09
N GLU A 80 -9.51 2.23 3.88
CA GLU A 80 -8.06 2.35 3.76
C GLU A 80 -7.65 3.21 2.54
N ILE A 81 -8.20 2.92 1.36
CA ILE A 81 -7.95 3.69 0.14
C ILE A 81 -8.45 5.13 0.29
N GLU A 82 -9.65 5.31 0.84
CA GLU A 82 -10.32 6.62 0.99
C GLU A 82 -9.62 7.52 2.03
N ARG A 83 -8.87 6.93 2.98
CA ARG A 83 -7.94 7.70 3.86
C ARG A 83 -6.69 8.18 3.13
N ASN A 84 -6.36 7.59 1.99
CA ASN A 84 -5.18 7.89 1.18
C ASN A 84 -5.59 8.41 -0.21
N MET A 85 -6.70 9.15 -0.30
CA MET A 85 -7.25 9.64 -1.59
C MET A 85 -6.27 10.50 -2.40
N ASP A 86 -5.30 11.11 -1.73
CA ASP A 86 -4.24 11.92 -2.33
C ASP A 86 -3.37 11.13 -3.32
N ILE A 87 -3.26 9.80 -3.16
CA ILE A 87 -2.43 8.97 -4.04
C ILE A 87 -3.10 8.68 -5.40
N LEU A 88 -4.43 8.77 -5.50
CA LEU A 88 -5.15 8.39 -6.72
C LEU A 88 -4.81 9.33 -7.90
N PRO A 89 -4.81 10.67 -7.75
CA PRO A 89 -4.29 11.57 -8.77
C PRO A 89 -2.83 11.26 -9.14
N VAL A 90 -1.96 11.04 -8.15
CA VAL A 90 -0.54 10.74 -8.34
C VAL A 90 -0.32 9.50 -9.21
N ILE A 91 -1.09 8.43 -8.95
CA ILE A 91 -1.11 7.22 -9.79
C ILE A 91 -1.45 7.55 -11.24
N THR A 92 -2.42 8.44 -11.47
CA THR A 92 -2.90 8.76 -12.83
C THR A 92 -1.88 9.62 -13.58
N GLU A 93 -1.41 10.67 -12.93
CA GLU A 93 -0.44 11.64 -13.46
C GLU A 93 0.89 10.98 -13.83
N LYS A 94 1.21 9.83 -13.21
CA LYS A 94 2.37 9.01 -13.59
C LYS A 94 2.29 8.47 -15.02
N PHE A 95 1.09 8.15 -15.53
CA PHE A 95 0.90 7.46 -16.81
C PHE A 95 0.19 8.29 -17.89
N PHE A 96 -0.41 9.42 -17.49
CA PHE A 96 -1.26 10.24 -18.35
C PHE A 96 -1.01 11.73 -18.09
N PHE A 97 -1.15 12.54 -19.14
CA PHE A 97 -1.18 13.97 -18.99
C PHE A 97 -2.58 14.41 -18.52
N VAL A 98 -2.66 14.95 -17.30
CA VAL A 98 -3.93 15.33 -16.68
C VAL A 98 -4.07 16.85 -16.69
N SER A 99 -5.08 17.36 -17.40
CA SER A 99 -5.45 18.76 -17.34
C SER A 99 -6.52 18.99 -16.26
N GLY A 100 -6.10 19.42 -15.07
CA GLY A 100 -6.99 19.84 -13.98
C GLY A 100 -7.12 18.82 -12.84
N ARG A 101 -8.03 19.12 -11.91
CA ARG A 101 -8.16 18.35 -10.66
C ARG A 101 -9.00 17.09 -10.86
N LEU A 102 -8.45 15.94 -10.50
CA LEU A 102 -9.17 14.67 -10.48
C LEU A 102 -9.87 14.44 -9.14
N ILE A 103 -11.16 14.12 -9.19
CA ILE A 103 -11.95 13.71 -8.01
C ILE A 103 -12.42 12.28 -8.24
N TYR A 104 -11.74 11.36 -7.59
CA TYR A 104 -12.07 9.94 -7.66
C TYR A 104 -13.27 9.60 -6.77
N LYS A 105 -14.12 8.71 -7.28
CA LYS A 105 -15.23 8.11 -6.52
C LYS A 105 -15.21 6.60 -6.70
N PHE A 106 -15.47 5.87 -5.62
CA PHE A 106 -15.71 4.44 -5.68
C PHE A 106 -16.88 4.15 -6.62
N LYS A 107 -16.75 3.11 -7.45
CA LYS A 107 -17.79 2.68 -8.40
C LYS A 107 -18.35 1.32 -8.04
N PHE A 108 -17.50 0.32 -7.92
CA PHE A 108 -17.93 -1.03 -7.57
C PHE A 108 -16.75 -1.88 -7.10
N ALA A 109 -17.09 -3.02 -6.50
CA ALA A 109 -16.18 -4.13 -6.29
C ALA A 109 -16.52 -5.27 -7.26
N ALA A 110 -15.51 -6.05 -7.63
CA ALA A 110 -15.67 -7.23 -8.45
C ALA A 110 -14.77 -8.37 -7.95
N LEU A 111 -15.18 -9.60 -8.18
CA LEU A 111 -14.44 -10.81 -7.79
C LEU A 111 -13.92 -11.52 -9.04
N ASP A 112 -12.64 -11.87 -9.05
CA ASP A 112 -12.10 -12.89 -9.93
C ASP A 112 -11.94 -14.17 -9.11
N ALA A 113 -12.93 -15.07 -9.23
CA ALA A 113 -12.95 -16.31 -8.45
C ALA A 113 -11.80 -17.24 -8.82
N GLY A 114 -11.41 -17.27 -10.11
CA GLY A 114 -10.35 -18.15 -10.61
C GLY A 114 -8.98 -17.80 -10.02
N LYS A 115 -8.72 -16.52 -9.76
CA LYS A 115 -7.47 -16.07 -9.11
C LYS A 115 -7.60 -15.75 -7.62
N SER A 116 -8.81 -15.87 -7.08
CA SER A 116 -9.15 -15.44 -5.71
C SER A 116 -8.77 -13.97 -5.47
N TYR A 117 -9.11 -13.09 -6.41
CA TYR A 117 -8.84 -11.66 -6.32
C TYR A 117 -10.10 -10.84 -6.11
N LEU A 118 -9.98 -9.81 -5.29
CA LEU A 118 -10.99 -8.79 -5.08
C LEU A 118 -10.49 -7.49 -5.71
N ILE A 119 -11.29 -6.93 -6.62
CA ILE A 119 -10.97 -5.73 -7.38
C ILE A 119 -11.88 -4.60 -6.93
N LEU A 120 -11.30 -3.47 -6.49
CA LEU A 120 -12.04 -2.25 -6.17
C LEU A 120 -11.78 -1.21 -7.25
N ARG A 121 -12.83 -0.70 -7.91
CA ARG A 121 -12.72 0.30 -8.97
C ARG A 121 -13.11 1.68 -8.47
N TYR A 122 -12.25 2.64 -8.75
CA TYR A 122 -12.48 4.07 -8.60
C TYR A 122 -12.46 4.74 -9.98
N PHE A 123 -13.20 5.84 -10.10
CA PHE A 123 -13.29 6.59 -11.34
C PHE A 123 -13.34 8.09 -11.05
N ALA A 124 -12.51 8.85 -11.77
CA ALA A 124 -12.55 10.30 -11.81
C ALA A 124 -13.07 10.74 -13.17
N ARG A 125 -14.20 11.46 -13.17
CA ARG A 125 -14.76 12.03 -14.40
C ARG A 125 -13.97 13.28 -14.78
N ILE A 126 -13.69 13.44 -16.07
CA ILE A 126 -13.24 14.71 -16.62
C ILE A 126 -14.37 15.33 -17.45
N MET A 127 -14.48 16.65 -17.38
CA MET A 127 -15.49 17.39 -18.12
C MET A 127 -14.88 17.94 -19.39
N ASN A 128 -15.65 17.97 -20.47
CA ASN A 128 -15.30 18.63 -21.74
C ASN A 128 -14.04 18.08 -22.44
N HIS A 129 -13.57 16.88 -22.11
CA HIS A 129 -12.52 16.22 -22.89
C HIS A 129 -13.14 15.59 -24.15
N PRO A 130 -12.56 15.80 -25.34
CA PRO A 130 -13.19 15.39 -26.59
C PRO A 130 -13.27 13.87 -26.80
N ILE A 131 -12.40 13.09 -26.13
CA ILE A 131 -12.23 11.65 -26.40
C ILE A 131 -12.51 10.77 -25.17
N TYR A 132 -12.34 11.30 -23.95
CA TYR A 132 -12.28 10.49 -22.74
C TYR A 132 -13.33 10.95 -21.74
N ALA A 133 -14.06 10.00 -21.16
CA ALA A 133 -15.02 10.24 -20.08
C ALA A 133 -14.31 10.51 -18.74
N GLY A 134 -13.09 9.99 -18.57
CA GLY A 134 -12.33 10.12 -17.35
C GLY A 134 -11.24 9.08 -17.20
N TYR A 135 -10.75 8.96 -15.98
CA TYR A 135 -9.71 8.02 -15.59
C TYR A 135 -10.24 7.03 -14.58
N GLN A 136 -9.79 5.79 -14.69
CA GLN A 136 -10.09 4.75 -13.72
C GLN A 136 -8.84 4.27 -13.00
N ILE A 137 -9.05 3.77 -11.78
CA ILE A 137 -8.06 3.02 -11.02
C ILE A 137 -8.73 1.76 -10.48
N GLN A 138 -8.06 0.62 -10.63
CA GLN A 138 -8.48 -0.67 -10.11
C GLN A 138 -7.42 -1.17 -9.13
N PHE A 139 -7.79 -1.30 -7.85
CA PHE A 139 -6.95 -1.92 -6.83
C PHE A 139 -7.27 -3.42 -6.78
N VAL A 140 -6.26 -4.26 -7.01
CA VAL A 140 -6.38 -5.72 -7.05
C VAL A 140 -5.80 -6.30 -5.78
N PHE A 141 -6.65 -6.88 -4.94
CA PHE A 141 -6.27 -7.50 -3.68
C PHE A 141 -6.34 -9.02 -3.79
N SER A 142 -5.35 -9.71 -3.25
CA SER A 142 -5.43 -11.16 -3.06
C SER A 142 -6.29 -11.48 -1.85
N LEU A 143 -7.35 -12.29 -2.03
CA LEU A 143 -8.16 -12.77 -0.91
C LEU A 143 -7.38 -13.73 0.01
N ASN A 144 -6.51 -14.55 -0.58
CA ASN A 144 -5.70 -15.53 0.15
C ASN A 144 -4.64 -14.85 1.02
N LYS A 145 -3.94 -13.86 0.47
CA LYS A 145 -2.84 -13.16 1.15
C LYS A 145 -3.29 -11.90 1.88
N LYS A 146 -4.53 -11.44 1.65
CA LYS A 146 -5.10 -10.18 2.18
C LYS A 146 -4.17 -8.97 1.94
N GLN A 147 -3.60 -8.90 0.76
CA GLN A 147 -2.63 -7.86 0.40
C GLN A 147 -2.95 -7.26 -0.96
N LEU A 148 -2.57 -6.00 -1.16
CA LEU A 148 -2.59 -5.34 -2.45
C LEU A 148 -1.55 -6.00 -3.36
N MET A 149 -1.98 -6.48 -4.51
CA MET A 149 -1.13 -7.17 -5.49
C MET A 149 -0.74 -6.26 -6.64
N GLN A 150 -1.69 -5.45 -7.11
CA GLN A 150 -1.52 -4.63 -8.31
C GLN A 150 -2.49 -3.44 -8.27
N ILE A 151 -2.07 -2.34 -8.91
CA ILE A 151 -2.91 -1.20 -9.23
C ILE A 151 -2.93 -1.07 -10.76
N CYS A 152 -4.10 -1.05 -11.37
CA CYS A 152 -4.25 -0.78 -12.80
C CYS A 152 -4.87 0.61 -13.00
N THR A 153 -4.36 1.42 -13.92
CA THR A 153 -4.94 2.72 -14.26
C THR A 153 -5.09 2.89 -15.76
N ALA A 154 -6.25 3.42 -16.19
CA ALA A 154 -6.57 3.60 -17.61
C ALA A 154 -7.41 4.86 -17.85
N GLU A 155 -7.26 5.41 -19.05
CA GLU A 155 -8.22 6.31 -19.67
C GLU A 155 -9.48 5.53 -20.06
N VAL A 156 -10.65 6.10 -19.79
CA VAL A 156 -11.95 5.55 -20.18
C VAL A 156 -12.49 6.42 -21.32
N PRO A 157 -12.72 5.87 -22.53
CA PRO A 157 -13.27 6.63 -23.64
C PRO A 157 -14.71 7.09 -23.35
N LEU A 158 -15.14 8.16 -24.04
CA LEU A 158 -16.56 8.47 -24.16
C LEU A 158 -17.24 7.34 -24.95
N GLU A 159 -18.44 6.94 -24.50
CA GLU A 159 -19.32 6.01 -25.23
C GLU A 159 -20.02 6.71 -26.40
#